data_AF-A0A2M7Z1M7-F1
#
_entry.id   AF-A0A2M7Z1M7-F1
#
_cell.length_a   1.000
_cell.length_b   1.000
_cell.length_c   1.000
_cell.angle_alpha   90.00
_cell.angle_beta   90.00
_cell.angle_gamma   90.00
#
_symmetry.space_group_name_H-M   'P 1'
#
loop_
_entity.id
_entity.type
_entity.pdbx_description
1 polymer ?
#
loop_
_entity_poly.entity_id
_entity_poly.type
_entity_poly.pdbx_seq_one_letter_code
_entity_poly.pdbx_strand_id
1 'polypeptide(L)'
;MKEWLCGDLRLVSGVKKALIYQKISRQNARYMLSSLTRWLRLTGQGGLILSLDISRYFTKKDSLPTDGSLSFSPSATMDLYELLRQFIDSADDMEGLLMVVSAPQEFISDSRRGVDRYEALKLRVWDDVRPKHRQNPLASLVRIQDEHEPVTAGEDQPSTSTPRKMVPDGEARRVIEGLRAGVSNRHVVTALGCLQPEVEGRFRRLLEATQQNVTTGPCPRGMVIEGEFGSGKSHILEYLQNLALDANFICSRIVISKETPLYHPVRLYYSAIEAAVIPDKRGEVFSEIASECDVWAPRYKNLVTWVNNPESQIDARFAATLMLFERLSSDMELGHRMTRFWTGDPIGIGDLKKYLQEAGFGERYAFGKVSAAELALQRFQFAARLMQAAGYAGWILFIDEAELIGRYSVNQRAKSYAEVARLMNLDGGPSLPGLGAVLALTNDFREEVLEKKGDKV
;
A
#
# COMPACT_ATOMS: atom_id res chain seq x y z
N MET A 1 5.63 27.52 0.00
CA MET A 1 4.54 26.68 -0.57
C MET A 1 4.79 26.36 -2.04
N LYS A 2 4.89 27.36 -2.94
CA LYS A 2 5.14 27.13 -4.38
C LYS A 2 6.34 26.22 -4.67
N GLU A 3 7.48 26.44 -4.02
CA GLU A 3 8.67 25.57 -4.16
C GLU A 3 8.42 24.11 -3.72
N TRP A 4 7.54 23.88 -2.74
CA TRP A 4 7.19 22.53 -2.32
C TRP A 4 6.27 21.84 -3.32
N LEU A 5 5.29 22.57 -3.88
CA LEU A 5 4.43 22.06 -4.95
C LEU A 5 5.23 21.67 -6.20
N CYS A 6 6.33 22.39 -6.49
CA CYS A 6 7.23 22.05 -7.58
C CYS A 6 8.27 20.96 -7.24
N GLY A 7 8.35 20.50 -5.98
CA GLY A 7 9.38 19.55 -5.54
C GLY A 7 10.78 20.13 -5.31
N ASP A 8 10.95 21.45 -5.45
CA ASP A 8 12.23 22.16 -5.37
C ASP A 8 12.63 22.56 -3.93
N LEU A 9 11.83 22.20 -2.93
CA LEU A 9 11.98 22.71 -1.57
C LEU A 9 13.29 22.24 -0.90
N ARG A 10 14.19 23.19 -0.65
CA ARG A 10 15.48 22.94 0.00
C ARG A 10 15.37 22.66 1.50
N LEU A 11 14.45 23.32 2.22
CA LEU A 11 14.26 23.17 3.66
C LEU A 11 12.78 23.07 4.03
N VAL A 12 12.40 22.01 4.76
CA VAL A 12 11.03 21.76 5.22
C VAL A 12 10.53 22.84 6.18
N SER A 13 11.43 23.51 6.91
CA SER A 13 11.08 24.59 7.84
C SER A 13 10.28 25.71 7.19
N GLY A 14 10.50 26.00 5.90
CA GLY A 14 9.79 27.04 5.15
C GLY A 14 8.32 26.74 4.86
N VAL A 15 7.87 25.49 5.04
CA VAL A 15 6.47 25.07 4.80
C VAL A 15 5.77 24.49 6.03
N LYS A 16 6.42 24.48 7.20
CA LYS A 16 5.82 23.99 8.45
C LYS A 16 4.53 24.74 8.83
N LYS A 17 4.45 26.04 8.54
CA LYS A 17 3.22 26.85 8.76
C LYS A 17 2.03 26.37 7.93
N ALA A 18 2.27 25.63 6.85
CA ALA A 18 1.25 25.00 6.02
C ALA A 18 1.01 23.53 6.43
N LEU A 19 1.44 23.13 7.63
CA LEU A 19 1.36 21.77 8.16
C LEU A 19 2.06 20.71 7.27
N ILE A 20 3.05 21.15 6.49
CA ILE A 20 3.87 20.27 5.66
C ILE A 20 5.20 20.04 6.38
N TYR A 21 5.47 18.78 6.70
CA TYR A 21 6.66 18.41 7.47
C TYR A 21 7.49 17.31 6.78
N GLN A 22 7.20 17.01 5.52
CA GLN A 22 7.99 16.08 4.69
C GLN A 22 8.30 16.71 3.33
N LYS A 23 9.44 16.32 2.76
CA LYS A 23 9.77 16.63 1.36
C LYS A 23 9.12 15.60 0.45
N ILE A 24 8.92 15.99 -0.81
CA ILE A 24 8.59 15.03 -1.86
C ILE A 24 9.84 14.16 -2.09
N SER A 25 9.67 12.86 -1.98
CA SER A 25 10.69 11.82 -2.17
C SER A 25 10.18 10.80 -3.18
N ARG A 26 11.03 9.84 -3.58
CA ARG A 26 10.61 8.75 -4.47
C ARG A 26 9.45 7.92 -3.92
N GLN A 27 9.29 7.86 -2.59
CA GLN A 27 8.26 7.05 -1.94
C GLN A 27 6.88 7.72 -2.01
N ASN A 28 6.80 9.06 -1.87
CA ASN A 28 5.52 9.78 -1.82
C ASN A 28 5.17 10.56 -3.11
N ALA A 29 6.07 10.63 -4.10
CA ALA A 29 5.85 11.39 -5.33
C ALA A 29 4.60 10.94 -6.12
N ARG A 30 4.27 9.64 -6.10
CA ARG A 30 3.05 9.11 -6.74
C ARG A 30 1.77 9.63 -6.08
N TYR A 31 1.73 9.67 -4.74
CA TYR A 31 0.63 10.28 -4.00
C TYR A 31 0.49 11.78 -4.29
N MET A 32 1.62 12.47 -4.47
CA MET A 32 1.61 13.89 -4.86
C MET A 32 1.02 14.08 -6.27
N LEU A 33 1.39 13.24 -7.24
CA LEU A 33 0.81 13.29 -8.58
C LEU A 33 -0.70 13.00 -8.57
N SER A 34 -1.13 12.01 -7.79
CA SER A 34 -2.55 11.68 -7.59
C SER A 34 -3.32 12.83 -6.94
N SER A 35 -2.69 13.51 -5.97
CA SER A 35 -3.27 14.70 -5.33
C SER A 35 -3.39 15.86 -6.31
N LEU A 36 -2.39 16.05 -7.18
CA LEU A 36 -2.39 17.09 -8.21
C LEU A 36 -3.52 16.87 -9.23
N THR A 37 -3.70 15.65 -9.74
CA THR A 37 -4.75 15.37 -10.74
C THR A 37 -6.14 15.64 -10.17
N ARG A 38 -6.36 15.28 -8.90
CA ARG A 38 -7.60 15.60 -8.17
C ARG A 38 -7.77 17.09 -7.95
N TRP A 39 -6.71 17.79 -7.55
CA TRP A 39 -6.76 19.23 -7.35
C TRP A 39 -7.10 19.98 -8.65
N LEU A 40 -6.55 19.56 -9.79
CA LEU A 40 -6.90 20.11 -11.10
C LEU A 40 -8.39 19.93 -11.42
N ARG A 41 -8.99 18.80 -11.05
CA ARG A 41 -10.43 18.59 -11.23
C ARG A 41 -11.27 19.50 -10.34
N LEU A 42 -10.84 19.74 -9.11
CA LEU A 42 -11.51 20.68 -8.19
C LEU A 42 -11.46 22.13 -8.69
N THR A 43 -10.47 22.50 -9.51
CA THR A 43 -10.42 23.82 -10.17
C THR A 43 -11.25 23.87 -11.45
N GLY A 44 -12.00 22.82 -11.79
CA GLY A 44 -12.87 22.73 -12.95
C GLY A 44 -12.20 22.20 -14.22
N GLN A 45 -10.93 21.74 -14.15
CA GLN A 45 -10.24 21.15 -15.30
C GLN A 45 -10.63 19.67 -15.49
N GLY A 46 -10.47 19.15 -16.70
CA GLY A 46 -10.80 17.74 -17.03
C GLY A 46 -9.83 16.71 -16.43
N GLY A 47 -8.58 17.10 -16.17
CA GLY A 47 -7.50 16.22 -15.69
C GLY A 47 -6.11 16.67 -16.14
N LEU A 48 -5.13 15.79 -16.03
CA LEU A 48 -3.74 15.97 -16.46
C LEU A 48 -3.41 14.98 -17.57
N ILE A 49 -2.80 15.48 -18.65
CA ILE A 49 -2.17 14.65 -19.69
C ILE A 49 -0.66 14.74 -19.51
N LEU A 50 -0.02 13.60 -19.25
CA LEU A 50 1.41 13.49 -19.05
C LEU A 50 2.04 12.71 -20.22
N SER A 51 2.86 13.38 -21.01
CA SER A 51 3.63 12.75 -22.09
C SER A 51 5.05 12.44 -21.63
N LEU A 52 5.45 11.17 -21.69
CA LEU A 52 6.78 10.69 -21.34
C LEU A 52 7.47 10.14 -22.59
N ASP A 53 8.61 10.73 -22.97
CA ASP A 53 9.47 10.17 -24.01
C ASP A 53 10.58 9.34 -23.35
N ILE A 54 10.54 8.02 -23.56
CA ILE A 54 11.51 7.08 -22.99
C ILE A 54 12.61 6.69 -23.99
N SER A 55 12.68 7.30 -25.17
CA SER A 55 13.67 7.00 -26.21
C SER A 55 15.11 7.02 -25.70
N ARG A 56 15.43 7.94 -24.78
CA ARG A 56 16.77 8.08 -24.18
C ARG A 56 17.21 6.89 -23.33
N TYR A 57 16.30 6.05 -22.86
CA TYR A 57 16.68 4.82 -22.15
C TYR A 57 17.29 3.76 -23.08
N PHE A 58 17.09 3.88 -24.40
CA PHE A 58 17.56 2.94 -25.40
C PHE A 58 18.80 3.45 -26.16
N THR A 59 19.30 4.65 -25.84
CA THR A 59 20.49 5.20 -26.47
C THR A 59 21.75 4.38 -26.12
N LYS A 60 22.53 4.03 -27.14
CA LYS A 60 23.80 3.30 -26.97
C LYS A 60 24.86 4.22 -26.36
N LYS A 61 25.83 3.63 -25.65
CA LYS A 61 26.86 4.36 -24.91
C LYS A 61 27.79 5.15 -25.83
N ASP A 62 27.94 4.72 -27.08
CA ASP A 62 28.81 5.36 -28.07
C ASP A 62 28.14 6.55 -28.78
N SER A 63 26.84 6.75 -28.55
CA SER A 63 26.00 7.84 -29.08
C SER A 63 25.50 8.76 -27.95
N LEU A 64 26.32 8.95 -26.92
CA LEU A 64 26.04 9.85 -25.80
C LEU A 64 26.09 11.30 -26.30
N PRO A 65 25.01 12.09 -26.19
CA PRO A 65 25.03 13.47 -26.66
C PRO A 65 26.00 14.32 -25.80
N THR A 66 26.76 15.19 -26.44
CA THR A 66 27.70 16.13 -25.79
C THR A 66 27.01 17.33 -25.14
N ASP A 67 25.67 17.36 -25.14
CA ASP A 67 24.81 18.46 -24.65
C ASP A 67 24.59 18.46 -23.13
N GLY A 68 25.25 17.55 -22.38
CA GLY A 68 25.04 17.39 -20.94
C GLY A 68 23.77 16.62 -20.56
N SER A 69 23.11 15.97 -21.51
CA SER A 69 21.95 15.11 -21.26
C SER A 69 22.27 13.89 -20.39
N LEU A 70 21.27 13.48 -19.61
CA LEU A 70 21.36 12.32 -18.72
C LEU A 70 21.46 11.02 -19.53
N SER A 71 22.40 10.15 -19.16
CA SER A 71 22.46 8.78 -19.65
C SER A 71 21.90 7.79 -18.64
N PHE A 72 21.22 6.78 -19.16
CA PHE A 72 20.57 5.76 -18.35
C PHE A 72 21.31 4.43 -18.46
N SER A 73 21.57 3.83 -17.30
CA SER A 73 22.09 2.47 -17.20
C SER A 73 21.00 1.45 -17.54
N PRO A 74 21.38 0.20 -17.84
CA PRO A 74 20.41 -0.90 -17.92
C PRO A 74 19.59 -1.06 -16.64
N SER A 75 20.18 -0.83 -15.46
CA SER A 75 19.43 -0.88 -14.19
C SER A 75 18.37 0.22 -14.10
N ALA A 76 18.68 1.44 -14.54
CA ALA A 76 17.71 2.52 -14.60
C ALA A 76 16.54 2.22 -15.57
N THR A 77 16.79 1.40 -16.60
CA THR A 77 15.74 0.92 -17.51
C THR A 77 14.78 -0.04 -16.80
N MET A 78 15.30 -0.89 -15.91
CA MET A 78 14.46 -1.76 -15.06
C MET A 78 13.65 -0.92 -14.07
N ASP A 79 14.25 0.10 -13.46
CA ASP A 79 13.55 1.03 -12.57
C ASP A 79 12.42 1.77 -13.31
N LEU A 80 12.63 2.17 -14.57
CA LEU A 80 11.59 2.72 -15.43
C LEU A 80 10.45 1.72 -15.65
N TYR A 81 10.76 0.47 -15.94
CA TYR A 81 9.73 -0.55 -16.18
C TYR A 81 8.91 -0.87 -14.93
N GLU A 82 9.56 -0.93 -13.78
CA GLU A 82 8.87 -1.05 -12.49
C GLU A 82 7.94 0.16 -12.26
N LEU A 83 8.42 1.38 -12.54
CA LEU A 83 7.61 2.59 -12.43
C LEU A 83 6.39 2.53 -13.36
N LEU A 84 6.58 2.19 -14.64
CA LEU A 84 5.47 2.08 -15.61
C LEU A 84 4.47 1.00 -15.20
N ARG A 85 4.95 -0.17 -14.73
CA ARG A 85 4.11 -1.25 -14.22
C ARG A 85 3.26 -0.77 -13.03
N GLN A 86 3.86 -0.07 -12.08
CA GLN A 86 3.15 0.49 -10.93
C GLN A 86 2.08 1.49 -11.34
N PHE A 87 2.33 2.31 -12.36
CA PHE A 87 1.33 3.24 -12.90
C PHE A 87 0.15 2.52 -13.56
N ILE A 88 0.41 1.45 -14.31
CA ILE A 88 -0.65 0.62 -14.91
C ILE A 88 -1.47 -0.05 -13.80
N ASP A 89 -0.81 -0.60 -12.79
CA ASP A 89 -1.49 -1.34 -11.70
C ASP A 89 -2.31 -0.43 -10.79
N SER A 90 -1.92 0.84 -10.68
CA SER A 90 -2.63 1.86 -9.89
C SER A 90 -3.50 2.78 -10.76
N ALA A 91 -3.74 2.44 -12.03
CA ALA A 91 -4.44 3.31 -12.98
C ALA A 91 -5.89 3.59 -12.54
N ASP A 92 -6.53 2.63 -11.87
CA ASP A 92 -7.89 2.77 -11.37
C ASP A 92 -8.00 3.71 -10.14
N ASP A 93 -6.91 3.90 -9.40
CA ASP A 93 -6.86 4.82 -8.26
C ASP A 93 -6.54 6.27 -8.67
N MET A 94 -5.84 6.46 -9.81
CA MET A 94 -5.42 7.77 -10.31
C MET A 94 -6.47 8.39 -11.24
N GLU A 95 -7.49 8.98 -10.64
CA GLU A 95 -8.52 9.70 -11.39
C GLU A 95 -7.97 10.95 -12.09
N GLY A 96 -8.39 11.14 -13.35
CA GLY A 96 -8.08 12.34 -14.11
C GLY A 96 -6.62 12.42 -14.59
N LEU A 97 -5.91 11.29 -14.69
CA LEU A 97 -4.58 11.22 -15.29
C LEU A 97 -4.64 10.41 -16.60
N LEU A 98 -4.11 10.98 -17.68
CA LEU A 98 -3.76 10.25 -18.90
C LEU A 98 -2.25 10.28 -19.06
N MET A 99 -1.59 9.12 -19.00
CA MET A 99 -0.16 9.00 -19.26
C MET A 99 0.05 8.42 -20.66
N VAL A 100 0.81 9.13 -21.49
CA VAL A 100 1.21 8.68 -22.83
C VAL A 100 2.71 8.48 -22.83
N VAL A 101 3.15 7.24 -23.10
CA VAL A 101 4.58 6.89 -23.14
C VAL A 101 4.99 6.66 -24.58
N SER A 102 5.87 7.53 -25.09
CA SER A 102 6.51 7.37 -26.39
C SER A 102 7.77 6.54 -26.25
N ALA A 103 7.81 5.39 -26.93
CA ALA A 103 8.91 4.45 -26.89
C ALA A 103 9.43 4.18 -28.31
N PRO A 104 10.76 4.03 -28.51
CA PRO A 104 11.33 3.74 -29.80
C PRO A 104 11.18 2.24 -30.14
N GLN A 105 11.49 1.81 -31.37
CA GLN A 105 11.33 0.40 -31.76
C GLN A 105 12.18 -0.56 -30.91
N GLU A 106 13.32 -0.08 -30.40
CA GLU A 106 14.20 -0.80 -29.48
C GLU A 106 13.50 -1.24 -28.18
N PHE A 107 12.42 -0.59 -27.78
CA PHE A 107 11.58 -1.05 -26.67
C PHE A 107 11.07 -2.49 -26.89
N ILE A 108 10.78 -2.83 -28.14
CA ILE A 108 10.27 -4.13 -28.58
C ILE A 108 11.43 -5.04 -29.00
N SER A 109 12.41 -4.52 -29.73
CA SER A 109 13.42 -5.35 -30.43
C SER A 109 14.74 -5.56 -29.68
N ASP A 110 15.07 -4.74 -28.67
CA ASP A 110 16.37 -4.80 -27.99
C ASP A 110 16.40 -5.95 -26.95
N SER A 111 17.31 -6.91 -27.13
CA SER A 111 17.46 -8.06 -26.24
C SER A 111 18.06 -7.72 -24.87
N ARG A 112 18.71 -6.57 -24.73
CA ARG A 112 19.38 -6.11 -23.51
C ARG A 112 18.58 -5.09 -22.74
N ARG A 113 17.87 -4.19 -23.41
CA ARG A 113 17.09 -3.11 -22.78
C ARG A 113 15.59 -3.19 -23.05
N GLY A 114 15.13 -4.01 -23.99
CA GLY A 114 13.73 -4.12 -24.35
C GLY A 114 12.84 -4.69 -23.24
N VAL A 115 11.53 -4.55 -23.44
CA VAL A 115 10.51 -4.96 -22.47
C VAL A 115 10.51 -6.48 -22.19
N ASP A 116 11.07 -7.28 -23.11
CA ASP A 116 11.24 -8.73 -22.95
C ASP A 116 12.03 -9.12 -21.69
N ARG A 117 12.89 -8.23 -21.19
CA ARG A 117 13.64 -8.49 -19.94
C ARG A 117 12.82 -8.29 -18.67
N TYR A 118 11.66 -7.68 -18.78
CA TYR A 118 10.81 -7.37 -17.64
C TYR A 118 9.38 -7.82 -17.94
N GLU A 119 9.18 -9.12 -17.72
CA GLU A 119 7.96 -9.85 -18.03
C GLU A 119 6.71 -9.23 -17.39
N ALA A 120 6.82 -8.69 -16.18
CA ALA A 120 5.70 -8.06 -15.47
C ALA A 120 5.08 -6.89 -16.24
N LEU A 121 5.90 -6.02 -16.86
CA LEU A 121 5.39 -4.95 -17.74
C LEU A 121 4.92 -5.50 -19.08
N LYS A 122 5.67 -6.46 -19.65
CA LYS A 122 5.32 -7.07 -20.94
C LYS A 122 3.91 -7.64 -20.92
N LEU A 123 3.56 -8.44 -19.91
CA LEU A 123 2.22 -9.04 -19.80
C LEU A 123 1.08 -8.01 -19.73
N ARG A 124 1.36 -6.77 -19.32
CA ARG A 124 0.36 -5.69 -19.20
C ARG A 124 0.25 -4.81 -20.44
N VAL A 125 1.35 -4.67 -21.16
CA VAL A 125 1.47 -3.74 -22.28
C VAL A 125 1.34 -4.45 -23.62
N TRP A 126 1.77 -5.70 -23.71
CA TRP A 126 1.85 -6.44 -24.95
C TRP A 126 0.49 -7.00 -25.36
N ASP A 127 0.17 -6.90 -26.64
CA ASP A 127 -1.11 -7.38 -27.16
C ASP A 127 -1.16 -8.90 -27.29
N ASP A 128 -1.99 -9.52 -26.45
CA ASP A 128 -2.41 -10.92 -26.57
C ASP A 128 -3.35 -11.12 -27.77
N VAL A 129 -4.18 -10.11 -28.09
CA VAL A 129 -5.12 -10.14 -29.21
C VAL A 129 -4.63 -9.20 -30.30
N ARG A 130 -4.24 -9.77 -31.45
CA ARG A 130 -3.76 -9.02 -32.63
C ARG A 130 -4.73 -9.21 -33.80
N PRO A 131 -5.65 -8.26 -34.03
CA PRO A 131 -6.47 -8.29 -35.23
C PRO A 131 -5.58 -8.18 -36.47
N LYS A 132 -5.83 -9.00 -37.50
CA LYS A 132 -4.99 -9.03 -38.71
C LYS A 132 -4.97 -7.72 -39.50
N HIS A 133 -6.04 -6.94 -39.45
CA HIS A 133 -6.26 -5.77 -40.32
C HIS A 133 -6.57 -4.48 -39.56
N ARG A 134 -6.35 -4.45 -38.24
CA ARG A 134 -6.55 -3.25 -37.42
C ARG A 134 -5.76 -3.32 -36.13
N GLN A 135 -5.42 -2.17 -35.57
CA GLN A 135 -4.94 -2.11 -34.20
C GLN A 135 -6.03 -2.50 -33.22
N ASN A 136 -5.63 -3.08 -32.09
CA ASN A 136 -6.55 -3.28 -30.98
C ASN A 136 -6.78 -1.92 -30.28
N PRO A 137 -7.99 -1.34 -30.33
CA PRO A 137 -8.27 -0.06 -29.68
C PRO A 137 -8.22 -0.13 -28.15
N LEU A 138 -8.13 -1.34 -27.59
CA LEU A 138 -7.99 -1.63 -26.16
C LEU A 138 -6.54 -1.99 -25.79
N ALA A 139 -5.61 -1.95 -26.74
CA ALA A 139 -4.20 -2.14 -26.47
C ALA A 139 -3.62 -0.99 -25.65
N SER A 140 -2.87 -1.30 -24.60
CA SER A 140 -2.01 -0.32 -23.93
C SER A 140 -0.87 0.13 -24.84
N LEU A 141 -0.39 -0.75 -25.74
CA LEU A 141 0.63 -0.46 -26.73
C LEU A 141 0.02 -0.13 -28.09
N VAL A 142 0.07 1.14 -28.48
CA VAL A 142 -0.33 1.60 -29.81
C VAL A 142 0.91 1.68 -30.71
N ARG A 143 0.93 0.95 -31.83
CA ARG A 143 2.06 0.91 -32.76
C ARG A 143 1.80 1.80 -33.97
N ILE A 144 2.35 3.01 -33.98
CA ILE A 144 2.26 3.88 -35.16
C ILE A 144 3.12 3.26 -36.27
N GLN A 145 2.49 2.53 -37.20
CA GLN A 145 3.10 2.05 -38.44
C GLN A 145 2.62 2.95 -39.59
N ASP A 146 3.51 3.26 -40.53
CA ASP A 146 3.10 3.81 -41.82
C ASP A 146 2.34 2.70 -42.57
N GLU A 147 1.04 2.87 -42.78
CA GLU A 147 0.26 1.99 -43.65
C GLU A 147 0.82 2.12 -45.08
N HIS A 148 1.68 1.19 -45.48
CA HIS A 148 2.04 0.92 -46.87
C HIS A 148 1.82 -0.57 -47.14
N GLU A 149 0.55 -0.99 -47.16
CA GLU A 149 0.15 -2.14 -47.97
C GLU A 149 -0.93 -1.69 -48.94
N PRO A 150 -0.76 -1.93 -50.27
CA PRO A 150 -1.76 -1.56 -51.24
C PRO A 150 -2.99 -2.44 -51.00
N VAL A 151 -4.11 -1.80 -50.64
CA VAL A 151 -5.43 -2.43 -50.62
C VAL A 151 -5.70 -2.95 -52.03
N THR A 152 -5.53 -4.25 -52.24
CA THR A 152 -6.06 -4.92 -53.42
C THR A 152 -7.58 -4.78 -53.35
N ALA A 153 -8.11 -4.00 -54.29
CA ALA A 153 -9.54 -3.83 -54.49
C ALA A 153 -10.18 -5.21 -54.75
N GLY A 154 -10.81 -5.75 -53.71
CA GLY A 154 -11.59 -6.97 -53.74
C GLY A 154 -12.95 -6.69 -53.10
N GLU A 155 -13.89 -6.28 -53.95
CA GLU A 155 -15.35 -6.33 -53.77
C GLU A 155 -15.93 -5.77 -52.46
N ASP A 156 -16.16 -4.45 -52.46
CA ASP A 156 -17.09 -3.79 -51.55
C ASP A 156 -18.54 -4.21 -51.85
N GLN A 157 -19.12 -5.04 -50.98
CA GLN A 157 -20.56 -4.99 -50.71
C GLN A 157 -20.79 -4.06 -49.51
N PRO A 158 -21.67 -3.04 -49.62
CA PRO A 158 -21.95 -2.14 -48.51
C PRO A 158 -22.87 -2.86 -47.52
N SER A 159 -22.28 -3.56 -46.54
CA SER A 159 -23.02 -3.90 -45.34
C SER A 159 -23.22 -2.62 -44.53
N THR A 160 -24.43 -2.07 -44.60
CA THR A 160 -24.92 -1.01 -43.71
C THR A 160 -25.06 -1.57 -42.29
N SER A 161 -23.94 -1.79 -41.61
CA SER A 161 -23.92 -1.86 -40.16
C SER A 161 -23.47 -0.50 -39.65
N THR A 162 -24.43 0.35 -39.32
CA THR A 162 -24.25 1.49 -38.41
C THR A 162 -23.31 1.02 -37.29
N PRO A 163 -22.17 1.69 -37.01
CA PRO A 163 -21.36 1.30 -35.89
C PRO A 163 -22.20 1.59 -34.65
N ARG A 164 -22.86 0.56 -34.13
CA ARG A 164 -23.43 0.60 -32.79
C ARG A 164 -22.24 0.98 -31.91
N LYS A 165 -22.20 2.25 -31.48
CA LYS A 165 -21.42 2.67 -30.31
C LYS A 165 -22.02 1.92 -29.11
N MET A 166 -21.79 0.62 -29.05
CA MET A 166 -21.66 -0.05 -27.78
C MET A 166 -20.43 0.61 -27.19
N VAL A 167 -20.65 1.58 -26.33
CA VAL A 167 -19.66 1.94 -25.31
C VAL A 167 -19.80 0.83 -24.29
N PRO A 168 -18.91 -0.19 -24.23
CA PRO A 168 -18.99 -1.16 -23.18
C PRO A 168 -18.97 -0.45 -21.83
N ASP A 169 -19.83 -0.95 -20.94
CA ASP A 169 -19.93 -0.55 -19.54
C ASP A 169 -18.52 -0.31 -18.99
N GLY A 170 -18.22 0.90 -18.54
CA GLY A 170 -16.86 1.28 -18.15
C GLY A 170 -16.29 0.33 -17.08
N GLU A 171 -17.17 -0.20 -16.24
CA GLU A 171 -16.86 -1.21 -15.24
C GLU A 171 -16.50 -2.57 -15.85
N ALA A 172 -17.30 -3.09 -16.79
CA ALA A 172 -16.99 -4.34 -17.49
C ALA A 172 -15.64 -4.26 -18.23
N ARG A 173 -15.30 -3.08 -18.77
CA ARG A 173 -13.98 -2.84 -19.38
C ARG A 173 -12.85 -2.91 -18.37
N ARG A 174 -12.99 -2.27 -17.21
CA ARG A 174 -12.00 -2.33 -16.13
C ARG A 174 -11.79 -3.76 -15.65
N VAL A 175 -12.86 -4.55 -15.56
CA VAL A 175 -12.77 -5.97 -15.19
C VAL A 175 -11.96 -6.76 -16.24
N ILE A 176 -12.26 -6.58 -17.53
CA ILE A 176 -11.56 -7.28 -18.61
C ILE A 176 -10.08 -6.87 -18.68
N GLU A 177 -9.77 -5.58 -18.53
CA GLU A 177 -8.38 -5.10 -18.54
C GLU A 177 -7.60 -5.55 -17.30
N GLY A 178 -8.22 -5.54 -16.12
CA GLY A 178 -7.60 -6.09 -14.90
C GLY A 178 -7.27 -7.58 -15.06
N LEU A 179 -8.19 -8.36 -15.64
CA LEU A 179 -7.95 -9.77 -15.97
C LEU A 179 -6.82 -9.95 -16.99
N ARG A 180 -6.78 -9.13 -18.05
CA ARG A 180 -5.71 -9.17 -19.06
C ARG A 180 -4.35 -8.83 -18.46
N ALA A 181 -4.29 -7.80 -17.63
CA ALA A 181 -3.08 -7.34 -16.96
C ALA A 181 -2.59 -8.30 -15.86
N GLY A 182 -3.41 -9.28 -15.46
CA GLY A 182 -3.15 -10.14 -14.31
C GLY A 182 -3.18 -9.38 -12.98
N VAL A 183 -3.91 -8.26 -12.92
CA VAL A 183 -4.02 -7.39 -11.74
C VAL A 183 -5.39 -7.60 -11.10
N SER A 184 -5.38 -7.99 -9.83
CA SER A 184 -6.59 -8.05 -9.02
C SER A 184 -6.99 -6.65 -8.56
N ASN A 185 -7.93 -6.02 -9.26
CA ASN A 185 -8.58 -4.78 -8.83
C ASN A 185 -9.93 -5.07 -8.14
N ARG A 186 -10.41 -4.19 -7.25
CA ARG A 186 -11.74 -4.20 -6.63
C ARG A 186 -12.87 -4.52 -7.61
N HIS A 187 -12.85 -3.96 -8.83
CA HIS A 187 -13.87 -4.28 -9.84
C HIS A 187 -13.81 -5.75 -10.29
N VAL A 188 -12.61 -6.29 -10.52
CA VAL A 188 -12.40 -7.70 -10.90
C VAL A 188 -12.91 -8.63 -9.80
N VAL A 189 -12.54 -8.31 -8.57
CA VAL A 189 -12.89 -9.07 -7.38
C VAL A 189 -14.39 -9.05 -7.10
N THR A 190 -15.03 -7.90 -7.28
CA THR A 190 -16.49 -7.76 -7.11
C THR A 190 -17.24 -8.54 -8.19
N ALA A 191 -16.74 -8.55 -9.43
CA ALA A 191 -17.36 -9.24 -10.54
C ALA A 191 -17.20 -10.78 -10.48
N LEU A 192 -16.05 -11.27 -10.02
CA LEU A 192 -15.73 -12.70 -10.00
C LEU A 192 -16.01 -13.37 -8.64
N GLY A 193 -16.05 -12.60 -7.55
CA GLY A 193 -16.21 -13.10 -6.19
C GLY A 193 -15.07 -14.01 -5.74
N CYS A 194 -15.30 -14.81 -4.69
CA CYS A 194 -14.35 -15.82 -4.25
C CYS A 194 -14.80 -17.21 -4.72
N LEU A 195 -13.94 -17.92 -5.46
CA LEU A 195 -14.18 -19.31 -5.88
C LEU A 195 -13.88 -20.33 -4.76
N GLN A 196 -13.51 -19.89 -3.55
CA GLN A 196 -13.12 -20.74 -2.42
C GLN A 196 -13.95 -20.42 -1.15
N PRO A 197 -15.15 -21.01 -0.99
CA PRO A 197 -16.06 -20.68 0.10
C PRO A 197 -15.53 -21.07 1.49
N GLU A 198 -14.64 -22.06 1.59
CA GLU A 198 -14.03 -22.46 2.85
C GLU A 198 -13.09 -21.40 3.43
N VAL A 199 -12.28 -20.76 2.55
CA VAL A 199 -11.34 -19.69 2.91
C VAL A 199 -12.12 -18.49 3.43
N GLU A 200 -13.18 -18.11 2.72
CA GLU A 200 -14.08 -17.05 3.13
C GLU A 200 -14.76 -17.37 4.48
N GLY A 201 -15.28 -18.60 4.66
CA GLY A 201 -15.91 -19.01 5.92
C GLY A 201 -14.95 -19.05 7.11
N ARG A 202 -13.66 -19.37 6.90
CA ARG A 202 -12.62 -19.24 7.94
C ARG A 202 -12.33 -17.77 8.24
N PHE A 203 -12.24 -16.93 7.21
CA PHE A 203 -11.96 -15.52 7.37
C PHE A 203 -13.08 -14.76 8.09
N ARG A 204 -14.36 -15.03 7.78
CA ARG A 204 -15.48 -14.44 8.52
C ARG A 204 -15.45 -14.78 10.01
N ARG A 205 -15.13 -16.04 10.36
CA ARG A 205 -14.92 -16.44 11.76
C ARG A 205 -13.74 -15.71 12.41
N LEU A 206 -12.67 -15.45 11.65
CA LEU A 206 -11.54 -14.64 12.12
C LEU A 206 -11.98 -13.19 12.41
N LEU A 207 -12.78 -12.58 11.52
CA LEU A 207 -13.31 -11.22 11.72
C LEU A 207 -14.20 -11.14 12.96
N GLU A 208 -15.17 -12.06 13.09
CA GLU A 208 -16.08 -12.13 14.24
C GLU A 208 -15.30 -12.29 15.56
N ALA A 209 -14.33 -13.20 15.59
CA ALA A 209 -13.48 -13.38 16.76
C ALA A 209 -12.67 -12.09 17.04
N THR A 210 -12.04 -11.48 16.04
CA THR A 210 -11.26 -10.24 16.19
C THR A 210 -12.09 -9.12 16.81
N GLN A 211 -13.36 -9.00 16.42
CA GLN A 211 -14.29 -8.02 16.97
C GLN A 211 -14.64 -8.32 18.44
N GLN A 212 -14.87 -9.60 18.80
CA GLN A 212 -15.29 -10.02 20.14
C GLN A 212 -14.16 -10.02 21.17
N ASN A 213 -12.91 -10.23 20.73
CA ASN A 213 -11.76 -10.49 21.59
C ASN A 213 -11.36 -9.34 22.53
N VAL A 214 -11.77 -8.11 22.21
CA VAL A 214 -11.55 -6.95 23.07
C VAL A 214 -12.33 -7.07 24.38
N THR A 215 -13.49 -7.74 24.33
CA THR A 215 -14.43 -7.84 25.46
C THR A 215 -14.30 -9.16 26.21
N THR A 216 -13.89 -10.23 25.52
CA THR A 216 -13.90 -11.61 26.08
C THR A 216 -12.55 -12.29 26.19
N GLY A 217 -11.46 -11.72 25.65
CA GLY A 217 -10.08 -12.06 26.04
C GLY A 217 -9.22 -12.93 25.10
N PRO A 218 -9.70 -14.00 24.42
CA PRO A 218 -8.78 -14.86 23.66
C PRO A 218 -8.54 -14.34 22.24
N CYS A 219 -7.37 -13.76 21.94
CA CYS A 219 -7.05 -13.33 20.56
C CYS A 219 -7.18 -14.48 19.54
N PRO A 220 -7.64 -14.17 18.32
CA PRO A 220 -7.95 -15.22 17.37
C PRO A 220 -6.65 -15.69 16.73
N ARG A 221 -6.57 -16.98 16.37
CA ARG A 221 -5.44 -17.47 15.59
C ARG A 221 -5.50 -16.87 14.20
N GLY A 222 -4.37 -16.36 13.73
CA GLY A 222 -4.26 -15.83 12.38
C GLY A 222 -4.46 -16.90 11.31
N MET A 223 -4.64 -16.46 10.07
CA MET A 223 -4.90 -17.33 8.93
C MET A 223 -3.69 -17.36 7.99
N VAL A 224 -3.37 -18.54 7.46
CA VAL A 224 -2.32 -18.71 6.45
C VAL A 224 -2.96 -19.25 5.17
N ILE A 225 -2.64 -18.62 4.05
CA ILE A 225 -3.07 -19.00 2.71
C ILE A 225 -1.84 -19.46 1.94
N GLU A 226 -1.81 -20.73 1.58
CA GLU A 226 -0.76 -21.34 0.77
C GLU A 226 -1.30 -21.61 -0.64
N GLY A 227 -0.46 -21.44 -1.66
CA GLY A 227 -0.83 -21.75 -3.04
C GLY A 227 0.34 -21.65 -4.01
N GLU A 228 0.15 -22.13 -5.23
CA GLU A 228 1.16 -22.03 -6.28
C GLU A 228 1.21 -20.62 -6.88
N PHE A 229 2.27 -20.27 -7.59
CA PHE A 229 2.32 -19.03 -8.37
C PHE A 229 1.20 -19.03 -9.41
N GLY A 230 0.47 -17.92 -9.54
CA GLY A 230 -0.67 -17.82 -10.46
C GLY A 230 -1.98 -18.47 -9.98
N SER A 231 -2.03 -19.07 -8.79
CA SER A 231 -3.26 -19.67 -8.22
C SER A 231 -4.34 -18.66 -7.78
N GLY A 232 -4.14 -17.36 -8.00
CA GLY A 232 -5.10 -16.31 -7.63
C GLY A 232 -4.98 -15.81 -6.18
N LYS A 233 -3.88 -16.05 -5.48
CA LYS A 233 -3.67 -15.58 -4.10
C LYS A 233 -3.84 -14.08 -3.92
N SER A 234 -3.26 -13.27 -4.81
CA SER A 234 -3.41 -11.82 -4.75
C SER A 234 -4.87 -11.38 -4.91
N HIS A 235 -5.63 -12.09 -5.76
CA HIS A 235 -7.07 -11.90 -5.95
C HIS A 235 -7.87 -12.30 -4.72
N ILE A 236 -7.55 -13.43 -4.09
CA ILE A 236 -8.20 -13.84 -2.83
C ILE A 236 -7.91 -12.82 -1.72
N LEU A 237 -6.67 -12.36 -1.57
CA LEU A 237 -6.32 -11.35 -0.57
C LEU A 237 -7.10 -10.04 -0.80
N GLU A 238 -7.23 -9.62 -2.07
CA GLU A 238 -8.00 -8.44 -2.44
C GLU A 238 -9.50 -8.61 -2.13
N TYR A 239 -10.05 -9.82 -2.37
CA TYR A 239 -11.42 -10.18 -1.97
C TYR A 239 -11.62 -10.11 -0.46
N LEU A 240 -10.72 -10.71 0.31
CA LEU A 240 -10.80 -10.71 1.77
C LEU A 240 -10.64 -9.30 2.34
N GLN A 241 -9.81 -8.46 1.72
CA GLN A 241 -9.67 -7.05 2.08
C GLN A 241 -10.99 -6.29 1.87
N ASN A 242 -11.63 -6.44 0.72
CA ASN A 242 -12.93 -5.80 0.46
C ASN A 242 -14.00 -6.27 1.45
N LEU A 243 -14.06 -7.58 1.72
CA LEU A 243 -14.99 -8.15 2.70
C LEU A 243 -14.77 -7.59 4.11
N ALA A 244 -13.52 -7.36 4.51
CA ALA A 244 -13.20 -6.77 5.81
C ALA A 244 -13.52 -5.26 5.85
N LEU A 245 -13.28 -4.52 4.78
CA LEU A 245 -13.67 -3.11 4.66
C LEU A 245 -15.20 -2.94 4.77
N ASP A 246 -15.97 -3.82 4.11
CA ASP A 246 -17.44 -3.83 4.18
C ASP A 246 -17.95 -4.16 5.61
N ALA A 247 -17.18 -4.95 6.37
CA ALA A 247 -17.44 -5.23 7.78
C ALA A 247 -16.93 -4.13 8.74
N ASN A 248 -16.54 -2.96 8.21
CA ASN A 248 -16.02 -1.80 8.95
C ASN A 248 -14.70 -2.07 9.70
N PHE A 249 -13.82 -2.91 9.14
CA PHE A 249 -12.44 -3.07 9.61
C PHE A 249 -11.48 -2.16 8.84
N ILE A 250 -10.39 -1.76 9.49
CA ILE A 250 -9.25 -1.15 8.80
C ILE A 250 -8.36 -2.28 8.29
N CYS A 251 -7.87 -2.16 7.05
CA CYS A 251 -7.07 -3.20 6.41
C CYS A 251 -5.73 -2.65 5.95
N SER A 252 -4.64 -3.33 6.29
CA SER A 252 -3.29 -2.99 5.83
C SER A 252 -2.73 -4.11 4.97
N ARG A 253 -2.42 -3.82 3.71
CA ARG A 253 -1.77 -4.77 2.81
C ARG A 253 -0.27 -4.51 2.74
N ILE A 254 0.53 -5.41 3.30
CA ILE A 254 1.97 -5.30 3.40
C ILE A 254 2.61 -6.32 2.46
N VAL A 255 3.37 -5.85 1.48
CA VAL A 255 4.21 -6.72 0.65
C VAL A 255 5.61 -6.78 1.26
N ILE A 256 6.11 -7.98 1.55
CA ILE A 256 7.45 -8.15 2.10
C ILE A 256 8.49 -7.87 1.02
N SER A 257 9.53 -7.11 1.37
CA SER A 257 10.57 -6.73 0.43
C SER A 257 11.90 -6.53 1.16
N LYS A 258 12.94 -6.11 0.43
CA LYS A 258 14.21 -5.67 1.05
C LYS A 258 14.05 -4.39 1.87
N GLU A 259 13.05 -3.56 1.55
CA GLU A 259 12.80 -2.30 2.25
C GLU A 259 11.93 -2.50 3.50
N THR A 260 11.04 -3.50 3.45
CA THR A 260 10.06 -3.89 4.47
C THR A 260 10.35 -5.30 5.05
N PRO A 261 11.51 -5.51 5.69
CA PRO A 261 11.87 -6.82 6.21
C PRO A 261 11.00 -7.22 7.40
N LEU A 262 10.48 -8.45 7.38
CA LEU A 262 9.59 -8.96 8.42
C LEU A 262 10.27 -9.09 9.80
N TYR A 263 11.60 -9.26 9.84
CA TYR A 263 12.38 -9.31 11.09
C TYR A 263 12.50 -7.96 11.82
N HIS A 264 12.08 -6.85 11.21
CA HIS A 264 12.26 -5.51 11.78
C HIS A 264 10.91 -4.87 12.15
N PRO A 265 10.44 -4.99 13.41
CA PRO A 265 9.08 -4.62 13.80
C PRO A 265 8.76 -3.13 13.57
N VAL A 266 9.75 -2.24 13.71
CA VAL A 266 9.56 -0.80 13.43
C VAL A 266 9.21 -0.54 11.96
N ARG A 267 9.88 -1.24 11.02
CA ARG A 267 9.65 -1.04 9.59
C ARG A 267 8.35 -1.70 9.15
N LEU A 268 8.06 -2.88 9.71
CA LEU A 268 6.79 -3.56 9.50
C LEU A 268 5.62 -2.69 9.95
N TYR A 269 5.70 -2.10 11.15
CA TYR A 269 4.67 -1.18 11.65
C TYR A 269 4.49 0.04 10.75
N TYR A 270 5.59 0.70 10.37
CA TYR A 270 5.52 1.86 9.49
C TYR A 270 4.83 1.53 8.17
N SER A 271 5.20 0.39 7.56
CA SER A 271 4.60 -0.09 6.32
C SER A 271 3.12 -0.46 6.50
N ALA A 272 2.76 -1.03 7.65
CA ALA A 272 1.37 -1.36 7.98
C ALA A 272 0.48 -0.12 8.06
N ILE A 273 0.98 0.97 8.66
CA ILE A 273 0.25 2.23 8.78
C ILE A 273 0.20 2.98 7.46
N GLU A 274 1.29 2.99 6.69
CA GLU A 274 1.29 3.62 5.36
C GLU A 274 0.34 2.91 4.39
N ALA A 275 0.24 1.58 4.47
CA ALA A 275 -0.64 0.77 3.64
C ALA A 275 -2.05 0.58 4.23
N ALA A 276 -2.37 1.21 5.36
CA ALA A 276 -3.70 1.09 5.98
C ALA A 276 -4.76 1.83 5.15
N VAL A 277 -5.83 1.12 4.84
CA VAL A 277 -7.00 1.60 4.12
C VAL A 277 -8.17 1.70 5.10
N ILE A 278 -8.79 2.87 5.15
CA ILE A 278 -9.98 3.15 5.95
C ILE A 278 -11.22 2.97 5.07
N PRO A 279 -12.30 2.32 5.56
CA PRO A 279 -13.58 2.25 4.86
C PRO A 279 -14.07 3.63 4.41
N ASP A 280 -14.45 3.76 3.14
CA ASP A 280 -15.05 4.96 2.53
C ASP A 280 -14.24 6.27 2.65
N LYS A 281 -12.97 6.21 3.02
CA LYS A 281 -12.11 7.40 3.21
C LYS A 281 -10.74 7.25 2.58
N ARG A 282 -10.18 8.38 2.15
CA ARG A 282 -8.82 8.49 1.59
C ARG A 282 -8.09 9.62 2.30
N GLY A 283 -7.21 9.29 3.25
CA GLY A 283 -6.48 10.25 4.09
C GLY A 283 -5.44 9.56 4.98
N GLU A 284 -4.63 10.34 5.72
CA GLU A 284 -3.71 9.78 6.70
C GLU A 284 -4.49 9.07 7.82
N VAL A 285 -4.16 7.81 8.07
CA VAL A 285 -4.98 6.89 8.85
C VAL A 285 -5.22 7.41 10.26
N PHE A 286 -4.17 7.88 10.94
CA PHE A 286 -4.31 8.39 12.30
C PHE A 286 -4.94 9.76 12.41
N SER A 287 -4.83 10.65 11.40
CA SER A 287 -5.54 11.94 11.47
C SER A 287 -7.05 11.73 11.37
N GLU A 288 -7.47 10.74 10.59
CA GLU A 288 -8.88 10.41 10.42
C GLU A 288 -9.43 9.64 11.62
N ILE A 289 -8.71 8.62 12.11
CA ILE A 289 -9.10 7.90 13.33
C ILE A 289 -9.21 8.88 14.51
N ALA A 290 -8.29 9.83 14.61
CA ALA A 290 -8.27 10.76 15.73
C ALA A 290 -9.35 11.85 15.63
N SER A 291 -9.84 12.20 14.42
CA SER A 291 -10.99 13.11 14.26
C SER A 291 -12.32 12.42 14.59
N GLU A 292 -12.39 11.09 14.42
CA GLU A 292 -13.59 10.29 14.72
C GLU A 292 -13.69 9.81 16.17
N CYS A 293 -12.60 9.90 16.94
CA CYS A 293 -12.61 9.54 18.35
C CYS A 293 -13.54 10.46 19.15
N ASP A 294 -14.74 9.96 19.48
CA ASP A 294 -15.62 10.64 20.43
C ASP A 294 -15.12 10.42 21.86
N VAL A 295 -14.67 11.51 22.49
CA VAL A 295 -14.16 11.55 23.87
C VAL A 295 -15.20 11.03 24.88
N TRP A 296 -16.49 11.13 24.54
CA TRP A 296 -17.58 10.70 25.42
C TRP A 296 -17.94 9.23 25.27
N ALA A 297 -17.49 8.56 24.21
CA ALA A 297 -17.80 7.18 23.95
C ALA A 297 -17.20 6.24 25.02
N PRO A 298 -17.95 5.23 25.49
CA PRO A 298 -17.45 4.24 26.46
C PRO A 298 -16.17 3.51 25.98
N ARG A 299 -16.05 3.30 24.66
CA ARG A 299 -14.88 2.64 24.05
C ARG A 299 -13.60 3.48 24.23
N TYR A 300 -13.71 4.79 24.04
CA TYR A 300 -12.58 5.71 24.23
C TYR A 300 -12.18 5.79 25.71
N LYS A 301 -13.14 5.80 26.64
CA LYS A 301 -12.84 5.74 28.08
C LYS A 301 -12.10 4.46 28.46
N ASN A 302 -12.50 3.31 27.91
CA ASN A 302 -11.79 2.04 28.13
C ASN A 302 -10.35 2.10 27.62
N LEU A 303 -10.10 2.74 26.46
CA LEU A 303 -8.76 2.99 25.96
C LEU A 303 -7.95 3.83 26.96
N VAL A 304 -8.49 4.98 27.40
CA VAL A 304 -7.80 5.86 28.36
C VAL A 304 -7.48 5.13 29.67
N THR A 305 -8.42 4.36 30.22
CA THR A 305 -8.19 3.55 31.42
C THR A 305 -7.10 2.51 31.20
N TRP A 306 -7.11 1.84 30.06
CA TRP A 306 -6.11 0.83 29.72
C TRP A 306 -4.71 1.43 29.55
N VAL A 307 -4.56 2.57 28.84
CA VAL A 307 -3.24 3.19 28.64
C VAL A 307 -2.66 3.74 29.94
N ASN A 308 -3.51 4.15 30.89
CA ASN A 308 -3.07 4.60 32.22
C ASN A 308 -2.88 3.47 33.24
N ASN A 309 -3.23 2.22 32.90
CA ASN A 309 -3.05 1.08 33.79
C ASN A 309 -1.57 0.61 33.80
N PRO A 310 -0.88 0.57 34.96
CA PRO A 310 0.50 0.11 35.06
C PRO A 310 0.72 -1.35 34.59
N GLU A 311 -0.31 -2.19 34.61
CA GLU A 311 -0.23 -3.60 34.22
C GLU A 311 -0.31 -3.83 32.70
N SER A 312 -0.65 -2.80 31.93
CA SER A 312 -0.87 -2.88 30.48
C SER A 312 0.40 -3.10 29.65
N GLN A 313 1.59 -3.13 30.26
CA GLN A 313 2.89 -3.28 29.60
C GLN A 313 3.17 -2.23 28.50
N ILE A 314 2.54 -1.05 28.61
CA ILE A 314 2.69 0.07 27.69
C ILE A 314 3.44 1.22 28.32
N ASP A 315 4.28 1.86 27.52
CA ASP A 315 5.02 3.04 27.94
C ASP A 315 4.11 4.26 28.16
N ALA A 316 4.39 5.00 29.22
CA ALA A 316 3.67 6.22 29.60
C ALA A 316 3.61 7.29 28.49
N ARG A 317 4.48 7.23 27.46
CA ARG A 317 4.42 8.10 26.27
C ARG A 317 3.09 8.00 25.55
N PHE A 318 2.47 6.82 25.46
CA PHE A 318 1.17 6.68 24.80
C PHE A 318 0.06 7.36 25.63
N ALA A 319 0.10 7.22 26.96
CA ALA A 319 -0.85 7.91 27.85
C ALA A 319 -0.72 9.43 27.73
N ALA A 320 0.52 9.92 27.78
CA ALA A 320 0.84 11.33 27.68
C ALA A 320 0.41 11.92 26.33
N THR A 321 0.71 11.25 25.21
CA THR A 321 0.36 11.75 23.87
C THR A 321 -1.15 11.71 23.62
N LEU A 322 -1.87 10.71 24.13
CA LEU A 322 -3.34 10.66 24.06
C LEU A 322 -3.99 11.79 24.87
N MET A 323 -3.50 12.04 26.09
CA MET A 323 -4.00 13.14 26.94
C MET A 323 -3.71 14.51 26.33
N LEU A 324 -2.51 14.71 25.78
CA LEU A 324 -2.15 15.95 25.07
C LEU A 324 -3.05 16.16 23.85
N PHE A 325 -3.34 15.11 23.09
CA PHE A 325 -4.23 15.17 21.94
C PHE A 325 -5.66 15.59 22.34
N GLU A 326 -6.20 15.05 23.44
CA GLU A 326 -7.53 15.42 23.95
C GLU A 326 -7.59 16.90 24.39
N ARG A 327 -6.60 17.35 25.16
CA ARG A 327 -6.61 18.68 25.80
C ARG A 327 -6.22 19.83 24.89
N LEU A 328 -5.35 19.56 23.91
CA LEU A 328 -4.80 20.57 23.00
C LEU A 328 -5.27 20.33 21.56
N SER A 329 -6.44 19.72 21.39
CA SER A 329 -7.10 19.50 20.08
C SER A 329 -7.31 20.79 19.26
N SER A 330 -7.22 21.97 19.90
CA SER A 330 -7.21 23.28 19.24
C SER A 330 -5.89 23.63 18.55
N ASP A 331 -4.76 23.06 18.98
CA ASP A 331 -3.44 23.27 18.38
C ASP A 331 -3.15 22.19 17.33
N MET A 332 -3.38 22.55 16.06
CA MET A 332 -3.20 21.66 14.92
C MET A 332 -1.74 21.18 14.75
N GLU A 333 -0.73 21.96 15.18
CA GLU A 333 0.68 21.55 15.06
C GLU A 333 1.03 20.46 16.07
N LEU A 334 0.54 20.60 17.31
CA LEU A 334 0.71 19.57 18.34
C LEU A 334 -0.06 18.30 18.01
N GLY A 335 -1.33 18.42 17.59
CA GLY A 335 -2.15 17.28 17.18
C GLY A 335 -1.49 16.47 16.06
N HIS A 336 -0.96 17.15 15.03
CA HIS A 336 -0.23 16.49 13.95
C HIS A 336 1.07 15.84 14.43
N ARG A 337 1.80 16.46 15.37
CA ARG A 337 3.00 15.85 15.97
C ARG A 337 2.67 14.61 16.79
N MET A 338 1.56 14.58 17.53
CA MET A 338 1.11 13.40 18.27
C MET A 338 0.71 12.28 17.31
N THR A 339 -0.03 12.63 16.25
CA THR A 339 -0.42 11.72 15.17
C THR A 339 0.81 11.07 14.53
N ARG A 340 1.85 11.86 14.26
CA ARG A 340 3.13 11.35 13.75
C ARG A 340 3.88 10.48 14.72
N PHE A 341 3.84 10.81 16.01
CA PHE A 341 4.36 9.90 16.99
C PHE A 341 3.65 8.56 16.84
N TRP A 342 2.32 8.49 16.80
CA TRP A 342 1.59 7.23 16.63
C TRP A 342 1.90 6.48 15.32
N THR A 343 2.16 7.18 14.20
CA THR A 343 2.54 6.54 12.92
C THR A 343 3.93 5.90 12.93
N GLY A 344 4.80 6.29 13.87
CA GLY A 344 6.12 5.66 14.04
C GLY A 344 7.27 6.62 14.29
N ASP A 345 7.07 7.92 14.08
CA ASP A 345 8.13 8.92 14.26
C ASP A 345 8.56 9.01 15.73
N PRO A 346 9.86 9.24 16.01
CA PRO A 346 10.33 9.45 17.37
C PRO A 346 9.86 10.80 17.91
N ILE A 347 9.51 10.84 19.21
CA ILE A 347 9.24 12.07 19.94
C ILE A 347 10.33 12.29 21.00
N GLY A 348 10.86 13.51 21.04
CA GLY A 348 11.83 13.91 22.05
C GLY A 348 11.19 13.94 23.44
N ILE A 349 11.80 13.28 24.43
CA ILE A 349 11.30 13.27 25.82
C ILE A 349 11.29 14.68 26.41
N GLY A 350 12.26 15.53 26.02
CA GLY A 350 12.33 16.94 26.44
C GLY A 350 11.13 17.74 25.94
N ASP A 351 10.76 17.57 24.66
CA ASP A 351 9.59 18.22 24.08
C ASP A 351 8.30 17.74 24.74
N LEU A 352 8.16 16.43 24.97
CA LEU A 352 6.99 15.85 25.62
C LEU A 352 6.82 16.39 27.05
N LYS A 353 7.91 16.48 27.83
CA LYS A 353 7.87 17.06 29.19
C LYS A 353 7.46 18.54 29.17
N LYS A 354 7.98 19.30 28.20
CA LYS A 354 7.60 20.71 28.04
C LYS A 354 6.10 20.85 27.76
N TYR A 355 5.56 20.08 26.82
CA TYR A 355 4.13 20.12 26.51
C TYR A 355 3.26 19.66 27.69
N LEU A 356 3.71 18.67 28.46
CA LEU A 356 3.00 18.23 29.66
C LEU A 356 3.04 19.27 30.78
N GLN A 357 4.13 20.02 30.92
CA GLN A 357 4.22 21.15 31.84
C GLN A 357 3.29 22.29 31.42
N GLU A 358 3.27 22.64 30.14
CA GLU A 358 2.34 23.64 29.58
C GLU A 358 0.87 23.23 29.78
N ALA A 359 0.57 21.93 29.72
CA ALA A 359 -0.76 21.37 29.98
C ALA A 359 -1.09 21.18 31.49
N GLY A 360 -0.15 21.42 32.41
CA GLY A 360 -0.35 21.30 33.86
C GLY A 360 -0.25 19.88 34.44
N PHE A 361 0.31 18.91 33.70
CA PHE A 361 0.39 17.49 34.07
C PHE A 361 1.82 16.92 34.12
N GLY A 362 2.82 17.78 34.24
CA GLY A 362 4.25 17.41 34.14
C GLY A 362 4.71 16.30 35.10
N GLU A 363 4.07 16.15 36.26
CA GLU A 363 4.44 15.15 37.28
C GLU A 363 3.71 13.80 37.15
N ARG A 364 2.70 13.72 36.28
CA ARG A 364 1.83 12.53 36.20
C ARG A 364 2.46 11.35 35.44
N TYR A 365 3.51 11.60 34.67
CA TYR A 365 4.12 10.60 33.78
C TYR A 365 5.64 10.53 33.95
N ALA A 366 6.15 9.32 34.17
CA ALA A 366 7.58 9.01 34.18
C ALA A 366 7.97 8.28 32.88
N PHE A 367 9.03 8.74 32.22
CA PHE A 367 9.50 8.18 30.96
C PHE A 367 10.79 7.37 31.17
N GLY A 368 10.70 6.06 30.93
CA GLY A 368 11.84 5.14 30.98
C GLY A 368 12.60 5.07 29.64
N LYS A 369 13.72 4.34 29.65
CA LYS A 369 14.40 3.92 28.42
C LYS A 369 13.73 2.63 27.91
N VAL A 370 13.16 2.69 26.72
CA VAL A 370 12.57 1.53 26.02
C VAL A 370 13.19 1.45 24.64
N SER A 371 13.47 0.23 24.18
CA SER A 371 14.04 0.03 22.85
C SER A 371 13.04 0.42 21.75
N ALA A 372 13.55 0.78 20.57
CA ALA A 372 12.68 1.09 19.43
C ALA A 372 11.84 -0.12 18.98
N ALA A 373 12.35 -1.35 19.18
CA ALA A 373 11.64 -2.58 18.86
C ALA A 373 10.45 -2.80 19.80
N GLU A 374 10.63 -2.70 21.11
CA GLU A 374 9.54 -2.80 22.09
C GLU A 374 8.51 -1.70 21.89
N LEU A 375 8.96 -0.48 21.59
CA LEU A 375 8.06 0.62 21.28
C LEU A 375 7.18 0.28 20.06
N ALA A 376 7.75 -0.29 18.99
CA ALA A 376 6.98 -0.71 17.82
C ALA A 376 5.93 -1.78 18.14
N LEU A 377 6.20 -2.69 19.07
CA LEU A 377 5.21 -3.68 19.50
C LEU A 377 4.07 -3.06 20.28
N GLN A 378 4.39 -2.12 21.19
CA GLN A 378 3.38 -1.34 21.90
C GLN A 378 2.54 -0.48 20.93
N ARG A 379 3.13 -0.01 19.82
CA ARG A 379 2.40 0.71 18.78
C ARG A 379 1.35 -0.15 18.10
N PHE A 380 1.62 -1.42 17.78
CA PHE A 380 0.61 -2.31 17.23
C PHE A 380 -0.59 -2.45 18.17
N GLN A 381 -0.33 -2.64 19.47
CA GLN A 381 -1.37 -2.75 20.49
C GLN A 381 -2.18 -1.45 20.66
N PHE A 382 -1.49 -0.31 20.68
CA PHE A 382 -2.11 0.99 20.80
C PHE A 382 -2.96 1.33 19.57
N ALA A 383 -2.42 1.10 18.37
CA ALA A 383 -3.12 1.36 17.10
C ALA A 383 -4.40 0.54 16.98
N ALA A 384 -4.33 -0.77 17.23
CA ALA A 384 -5.50 -1.66 17.16
C ALA A 384 -6.63 -1.20 18.10
N ARG A 385 -6.30 -0.84 19.35
CA ARG A 385 -7.29 -0.34 20.30
C ARG A 385 -7.78 1.08 19.99
N LEU A 386 -6.92 1.94 19.45
CA LEU A 386 -7.32 3.30 19.03
C LEU A 386 -8.30 3.24 17.86
N MET A 387 -8.04 2.40 16.86
CA MET A 387 -8.96 2.14 15.74
C MET A 387 -10.34 1.70 16.24
N GLN A 388 -10.38 0.81 17.23
CA GLN A 388 -11.65 0.39 17.82
C GLN A 388 -12.34 1.49 18.64
N ALA A 389 -11.56 2.32 19.32
CA ALA A 389 -12.08 3.48 20.05
C ALA A 389 -12.71 4.52 19.10
N ALA A 390 -12.19 4.67 17.89
CA ALA A 390 -12.76 5.50 16.84
C ALA A 390 -14.06 4.93 16.22
N GLY A 391 -14.39 3.66 16.49
CA GLY A 391 -15.64 3.04 16.06
C GLY A 391 -15.49 1.90 15.06
N TYR A 392 -14.28 1.63 14.58
CA TYR A 392 -13.99 0.50 13.68
C TYR A 392 -14.10 -0.84 14.40
N ALA A 393 -14.40 -1.91 13.65
CA ALA A 393 -14.55 -3.26 14.20
C ALA A 393 -13.21 -3.87 14.65
N GLY A 394 -12.10 -3.46 14.02
CA GLY A 394 -10.75 -3.90 14.35
C GLY A 394 -9.76 -3.57 13.22
N TRP A 395 -8.57 -4.16 13.31
CA TRP A 395 -7.50 -4.00 12.33
C TRP A 395 -7.07 -5.35 11.77
N ILE A 396 -7.00 -5.47 10.44
CA ILE A 396 -6.56 -6.68 9.75
C ILE A 396 -5.28 -6.40 8.96
N LEU A 397 -4.26 -7.23 9.17
CA LEU A 397 -3.00 -7.20 8.42
C LEU A 397 -3.01 -8.31 7.38
N PHE A 398 -2.84 -7.95 6.11
CA PHE A 398 -2.56 -8.87 5.02
C PHE A 398 -1.08 -8.79 4.71
N ILE A 399 -0.35 -9.90 4.89
CA ILE A 399 1.08 -9.97 4.57
C ILE A 399 1.23 -10.85 3.34
N ASP A 400 1.75 -10.24 2.27
CA ASP A 400 1.99 -10.85 0.98
C ASP A 400 3.50 -11.09 0.76
N GLU A 401 3.84 -12.02 -0.14
CA GLU A 401 5.22 -12.43 -0.45
C GLU A 401 6.05 -12.87 0.78
N ALA A 402 5.41 -13.49 1.78
CA ALA A 402 6.12 -13.91 2.99
C ALA A 402 7.17 -15.01 2.75
N GLU A 403 7.14 -15.68 1.58
CA GLU A 403 8.17 -16.63 1.16
C GLU A 403 9.58 -16.02 1.06
N LEU A 404 9.69 -14.70 0.93
CA LEU A 404 10.97 -14.00 0.87
C LEU A 404 11.79 -14.14 2.16
N ILE A 405 11.16 -14.51 3.28
CA ILE A 405 11.86 -14.89 4.52
C ILE A 405 12.84 -16.03 4.24
N GLY A 406 12.53 -16.94 3.32
CA GLY A 406 13.41 -18.04 2.93
C GLY A 406 14.77 -17.58 2.41
N ARG A 407 14.87 -16.38 1.85
CA ARG A 407 16.12 -15.80 1.33
C ARG A 407 16.98 -15.12 2.40
N TYR A 408 16.49 -14.96 3.62
CA TYR A 408 17.22 -14.30 4.70
C TYR A 408 18.28 -15.21 5.35
N SER A 409 19.20 -14.60 6.10
CA SER A 409 20.15 -15.33 6.95
C SER A 409 19.44 -16.05 8.10
N VAL A 410 20.06 -17.08 8.67
CA VAL A 410 19.47 -17.91 9.75
C VAL A 410 18.92 -17.06 10.91
N ASN A 411 19.71 -16.10 11.39
CA ASN A 411 19.30 -15.21 12.48
C ASN A 411 18.12 -14.29 12.12
N GLN A 412 18.05 -13.85 10.86
CA GLN A 412 16.93 -13.04 10.38
C GLN A 412 15.67 -13.89 10.17
N ARG A 413 15.80 -15.15 9.76
CA ARG A 413 14.67 -16.08 9.65
C ARG A 413 14.08 -16.39 11.02
N ALA A 414 14.91 -16.72 12.01
CA ALA A 414 14.46 -16.96 13.39
C ALA A 414 13.67 -15.77 13.95
N LYS A 415 14.17 -14.54 13.75
CA LYS A 415 13.44 -13.31 14.14
C LYS A 415 12.14 -13.14 13.36
N SER A 416 12.14 -13.45 12.07
CA SER A 416 10.93 -13.37 11.23
C SER A 416 9.87 -14.37 11.70
N TYR A 417 10.26 -15.60 12.05
CA TYR A 417 9.34 -16.60 12.61
C TYR A 417 8.76 -16.16 13.94
N ALA A 418 9.56 -15.55 14.82
CA ALA A 418 9.06 -14.99 16.07
C ALA A 418 8.02 -13.87 15.84
N GLU A 419 8.21 -13.02 14.82
CA GLU A 419 7.22 -12.01 14.45
C GLU A 419 5.95 -12.63 13.84
N VAL A 420 6.08 -13.65 12.97
CA VAL A 420 4.91 -14.38 12.44
C VAL A 420 4.15 -15.07 13.56
N ALA A 421 4.84 -15.77 14.46
CA ALA A 421 4.22 -16.49 15.57
C ALA A 421 3.48 -15.53 16.52
N ARG A 422 4.03 -14.32 16.73
CA ARG A 422 3.33 -13.25 17.47
C ARG A 422 2.09 -12.76 16.74
N LEU A 423 2.18 -12.42 15.45
CA LEU A 423 1.04 -11.92 14.67
C LEU A 423 -0.06 -12.96 14.50
N MET A 424 0.30 -14.24 14.44
CA MET A 424 -0.62 -15.36 14.32
C MET A 424 -1.18 -15.84 15.67
N ASN A 425 -0.73 -15.23 16.79
CA ASN A 425 -1.09 -15.63 18.16
C ASN A 425 -0.80 -17.13 18.44
N LEU A 426 0.35 -17.61 17.94
CA LEU A 426 0.83 -18.98 18.12
C LEU A 426 1.67 -19.14 19.39
N ASP A 427 2.43 -18.10 19.72
CA ASP A 427 3.18 -18.03 20.96
C ASP A 427 2.30 -17.34 22.00
N GLY A 428 2.15 -17.92 23.20
CA GLY A 428 1.37 -17.36 24.32
C GLY A 428 1.93 -16.05 24.91
N GLY A 429 2.57 -15.23 24.09
CA GLY A 429 3.07 -13.90 24.40
C GLY A 429 1.95 -12.85 24.51
N PRO A 430 2.30 -11.56 24.57
CA PRO A 430 1.33 -10.49 24.76
C PRO A 430 0.32 -10.46 23.60
N SER A 431 -0.92 -10.80 23.94
CA SER A 431 -2.06 -10.82 23.02
C SER A 431 -2.23 -9.46 22.34
N LEU A 432 -2.57 -9.46 21.05
CA LEU A 432 -2.86 -8.26 20.26
C LEU A 432 -4.38 -8.14 20.06
N PRO A 433 -5.15 -7.71 21.07
CA PRO A 433 -6.60 -7.64 20.97
C PRO A 433 -7.01 -6.65 19.87
N GLY A 434 -7.96 -7.07 19.04
CA GLY A 434 -8.45 -6.27 17.92
C GLY A 434 -7.58 -6.32 16.66
N LEU A 435 -6.50 -7.12 16.65
CA LEU A 435 -5.68 -7.36 15.47
C LEU A 435 -5.90 -8.77 14.92
N GLY A 436 -6.24 -8.87 13.65
CA GLY A 436 -6.20 -10.11 12.88
C GLY A 436 -5.07 -10.07 11.84
N ALA A 437 -4.49 -11.22 11.54
CA ALA A 437 -3.44 -11.32 10.53
C ALA A 437 -3.71 -12.47 9.55
N VAL A 438 -3.47 -12.20 8.27
CA VAL A 438 -3.56 -13.15 7.16
C VAL A 438 -2.20 -13.15 6.46
N LEU A 439 -1.56 -14.31 6.40
CA LEU A 439 -0.28 -14.50 5.72
C LEU A 439 -0.49 -15.26 4.41
N ALA A 440 0.02 -14.75 3.29
CA ALA A 440 0.07 -15.49 2.04
C ALA A 440 1.49 -16.02 1.77
N LEU A 441 1.57 -17.30 1.42
CA LEU A 441 2.82 -18.02 1.14
C LEU A 441 2.73 -18.77 -0.19
N THR A 442 3.87 -18.95 -0.84
CA THR A 442 4.04 -19.89 -1.96
C THR A 442 4.45 -21.28 -1.47
N ASN A 443 4.06 -22.32 -2.21
CA ASN A 443 4.46 -23.71 -1.95
C ASN A 443 5.99 -23.86 -1.89
N ASP A 444 6.71 -23.10 -2.72
CA ASP A 444 8.18 -23.07 -2.78
C ASP A 444 8.81 -22.76 -1.41
N PHE A 445 8.13 -22.01 -0.55
CA PHE A 445 8.62 -21.71 0.80
C PHE A 445 8.76 -22.97 1.65
N ARG A 446 7.78 -23.87 1.60
CA ARG A 446 7.80 -25.11 2.38
C ARG A 446 8.95 -26.01 1.93
N GLU A 447 9.11 -26.20 0.63
CA GLU A 447 10.18 -27.03 0.07
C GLU A 447 11.58 -26.42 0.29
N GLU A 448 11.76 -25.12 0.04
CA GLU A 448 13.08 -24.49 0.17
C GLU A 448 13.53 -24.29 1.61
N VAL A 449 12.60 -24.06 2.54
CA VAL A 449 12.95 -23.61 3.89
C VAL A 449 12.78 -24.71 4.93
N LEU A 450 11.64 -25.42 4.91
CA LEU A 450 11.37 -26.50 5.87
C LEU A 450 12.05 -27.80 5.45
N GLU A 451 12.07 -28.12 4.15
CA GLU A 451 12.63 -29.39 3.67
C GLU A 451 14.12 -29.29 3.28
N LYS A 452 14.53 -28.30 2.49
CA LYS A 452 15.94 -28.17 2.03
C LYS A 452 16.88 -27.53 3.06
N LYS A 453 16.43 -26.49 3.79
CA LYS A 453 17.27 -25.79 4.78
C LYS A 453 17.22 -26.42 6.17
N GLY A 454 16.25 -27.31 6.42
CA GLY A 454 16.15 -28.07 7.67
C GLY A 454 15.87 -27.21 8.90
N ASP A 455 15.27 -26.03 8.72
CA ASP A 455 14.82 -25.19 9.83
C ASP A 455 13.69 -25.96 10.55
N LYS A 456 14.00 -26.59 11.70
CA LYS A 456 13.00 -27.15 12.62
C LYS A 456 12.61 -26.04 13.60
N VAL A 457 11.31 -25.73 13.63
CA VAL A 457 10.70 -24.86 14.65
C VAL A 457 10.74 -25.57 16.00
#